data_AF-A0AAE1XC05-F1
#
_entry.id   AF-A0AAE1XC05-F1
#
_cell.length_a   1.000
_cell.length_b   1.000
_cell.length_c   1.000
_cell.angle_alpha   90.00
_cell.angle_beta   90.00
_cell.angle_gamma   90.00
#
_symmetry.space_group_name_H-M   'P 1'
#
loop_
_entity.id
_entity.type
_entity.pdbx_description
1 polymer ?
#
loop_
_entity_poly.entity_id
_entity_poly.type
_entity_poly.pdbx_seq_one_letter_code
_entity_poly.pdbx_strand_id
1 'polypeptide(L)'
;MYATNGYKKVVVVPHSMGVLYFLHFMKWVEAPPPMGGGGGPDWCTKHIKSIMNIGPAFLGVPKAVGNILSAESKDVAFIRAMAPGLLDSEILGLQTLEHVMRVSRTWDSIISLVPKGGDDLGRGFQVQESTKYGRIVSFGKPASEVHSSEFPSLRSQKQGSLHNATPPPVASCGKVWTEYDDLSRETISKISENKAYTANTLLDLLRTIAPKMMRRAEAHFSHGIADDLDDLKYNDYKYWSNPLETKLPEAPDMEIYCLYGVGIPTERSYVYKESQPGRCKSIPLQIDSSADGNKNGCLKGGVYFVDGDESVPVLSAGFMCAKGWRGKTRFNPSGIATYVREYKHKAPANLLEGRGLESGAHVDIMGNVALIEDVLRVAAGASGVELGGDKIYSDIMKMSEKIKVRL
;
A
#
# COMPACT_ATOMS: atom_id res chain seq x y z
N MET A 1 -4.31 -11.56 28.89
CA MET A 1 -2.86 -11.50 28.62
C MET A 1 -2.11 -10.74 29.71
N TYR A 2 -2.25 -9.42 29.83
CA TYR A 2 -1.57 -8.63 30.89
C TYR A 2 -1.89 -9.12 32.31
N ALA A 3 -3.16 -9.24 32.69
CA ALA A 3 -3.52 -9.75 34.02
C ALA A 3 -3.07 -11.20 34.26
N THR A 4 -3.14 -12.03 33.22
CA THR A 4 -2.86 -13.47 33.31
C THR A 4 -1.37 -13.83 33.29
N ASN A 5 -0.49 -12.92 32.84
CA ASN A 5 0.96 -13.14 32.83
C ASN A 5 1.70 -12.49 34.02
N GLY A 6 0.95 -12.10 35.06
CA GLY A 6 1.49 -11.42 36.24
C GLY A 6 1.77 -9.93 36.02
N TYR A 7 0.93 -9.24 35.25
CA TYR A 7 1.03 -7.80 34.97
C TYR A 7 2.33 -7.40 34.24
N LYS A 8 2.87 -8.31 33.43
CA LYS A 8 3.98 -8.03 32.53
C LYS A 8 3.45 -7.43 31.23
N LYS A 9 4.03 -6.31 30.81
CA LYS A 9 3.73 -5.68 29.52
C LYS A 9 3.88 -6.68 28.37
N VAL A 10 2.99 -6.64 27.38
CA VAL A 10 2.93 -7.61 26.30
C VAL A 10 3.77 -7.19 25.09
N VAL A 11 4.33 -8.17 24.38
CA VAL A 11 4.90 -7.96 23.05
C VAL A 11 3.83 -8.29 22.01
N VAL A 12 3.56 -7.37 21.10
CA VAL A 12 2.53 -7.51 20.06
C VAL A 12 3.21 -7.69 18.71
N VAL A 13 2.83 -8.73 17.96
CA VAL A 13 3.48 -9.11 16.69
C VAL A 13 2.46 -9.05 15.54
N PRO A 14 2.03 -7.86 15.10
CA PRO A 14 1.12 -7.75 13.96
C PRO A 14 1.86 -7.99 12.63
N HIS A 15 1.17 -8.59 11.66
CA HIS A 15 1.70 -8.90 10.33
C HIS A 15 0.91 -8.19 9.23
N SER A 16 1.61 -7.70 8.20
CA SER A 16 1.02 -7.14 6.98
C SER A 16 0.02 -6.02 7.29
N MET A 17 -1.18 -6.06 6.69
CA MET A 17 -2.28 -5.13 6.97
C MET A 17 -2.69 -5.11 8.45
N GLY A 18 -2.48 -6.19 9.20
CA GLY A 18 -2.77 -6.26 10.63
C GLY A 18 -2.02 -5.20 11.45
N VAL A 19 -0.91 -4.69 10.93
CA VAL A 19 -0.17 -3.57 11.52
C VAL A 19 -1.00 -2.28 11.54
N LEU A 20 -1.73 -1.97 10.47
CA LEU A 20 -2.61 -0.80 10.40
C LEU A 20 -3.81 -0.95 11.35
N TYR A 21 -4.32 -2.17 11.49
CA TYR A 21 -5.38 -2.47 12.46
C TYR A 21 -4.88 -2.29 13.90
N PHE A 22 -3.64 -2.68 14.18
CA PHE A 22 -3.07 -2.48 15.50
C PHE A 22 -2.80 -0.99 15.79
N LEU A 23 -2.36 -0.22 14.79
CA LEU A 23 -2.27 1.24 14.90
C LEU A 23 -3.62 1.87 15.25
N HIS A 24 -4.68 1.46 14.54
CA HIS A 24 -6.05 1.88 14.84
C HIS A 24 -6.47 1.47 16.27
N PHE A 25 -6.18 0.24 16.67
CA PHE A 25 -6.51 -0.27 18.00
C PHE A 25 -5.86 0.56 19.11
N MET A 26 -4.61 0.97 18.96
CA MET A 26 -3.93 1.81 19.97
C MET A 26 -4.66 3.15 20.19
N LYS A 27 -5.20 3.76 19.13
CA LYS A 27 -6.04 4.95 19.28
C LYS A 27 -7.42 4.66 19.83
N TRP A 28 -8.05 3.62 19.31
CA TRP A 28 -9.37 3.20 19.78
C TRP A 28 -9.36 2.92 21.28
N VAL A 29 -8.38 2.17 21.80
CA VAL A 29 -8.34 1.79 23.21
C VAL A 29 -8.12 2.98 24.14
N GLU A 30 -7.36 4.00 23.72
CA GLU A 30 -7.13 5.22 24.51
C GLU A 30 -8.31 6.20 24.44
N ALA A 31 -9.06 6.19 23.33
CA ALA A 31 -10.20 7.09 23.13
C ALA A 31 -11.38 6.76 24.08
N PRO A 32 -12.11 7.78 24.57
CA PRO A 32 -13.26 7.58 25.44
C PRO A 32 -14.47 6.97 24.70
N PRO A 33 -15.36 6.23 25.39
CA PRO A 33 -16.64 5.81 24.83
C PRO A 33 -17.52 7.00 24.43
N PRO A 34 -18.43 6.86 23.43
CA PRO A 34 -18.75 5.64 22.70
C PRO A 34 -17.82 5.35 21.51
N MET A 35 -16.88 6.24 21.19
CA MET A 35 -16.03 6.13 20.00
C MET A 35 -14.86 5.16 20.20
N GLY A 36 -14.31 5.12 21.41
CA GLY A 36 -13.19 4.27 21.80
C GLY A 36 -13.50 3.25 22.88
N GLY A 37 -12.48 2.49 23.27
CA GLY A 37 -12.51 1.45 24.28
C GLY A 37 -12.41 1.94 25.73
N GLY A 38 -12.12 3.22 25.96
CA GLY A 38 -12.12 3.82 27.30
C GLY A 38 -11.01 3.34 28.23
N GLY A 39 -9.90 2.83 27.68
CA GLY A 39 -8.72 2.39 28.44
C GLY A 39 -7.91 3.55 29.03
N GLY A 40 -8.12 4.78 28.55
CA GLY A 40 -7.42 5.98 28.97
C GLY A 40 -6.09 6.20 28.23
N PRO A 41 -5.52 7.42 28.28
CA PRO A 41 -4.31 7.79 27.52
C PRO A 41 -3.06 6.99 27.92
N ASP A 42 -3.02 6.46 29.14
CA ASP A 42 -1.89 5.68 29.64
C ASP A 42 -2.02 4.17 29.33
N TRP A 43 -3.02 3.76 28.55
CA TRP A 43 -3.29 2.35 28.33
C TRP A 43 -2.12 1.66 27.61
N CYS A 44 -1.61 2.26 26.52
CA CYS A 44 -0.51 1.66 25.76
C CYS A 44 0.77 1.55 26.61
N THR A 45 1.14 2.61 27.32
CA THR A 45 2.35 2.61 28.17
C THR A 45 2.26 1.58 29.29
N LYS A 46 1.08 1.36 29.87
CA LYS A 46 0.87 0.39 30.94
C LYS A 46 0.89 -1.06 30.46
N HIS A 47 0.40 -1.33 29.24
CA HIS A 47 0.12 -2.70 28.81
C HIS A 47 1.08 -3.24 27.75
N ILE A 48 1.73 -2.39 26.94
CA ILE A 48 2.54 -2.82 25.80
C ILE A 48 4.03 -2.57 26.08
N LYS A 49 4.84 -3.61 25.88
CA LYS A 49 6.30 -3.54 25.96
C LYS A 49 6.87 -3.10 24.60
N SER A 50 6.51 -3.85 23.57
CA SER A 50 7.07 -3.68 22.24
C SER A 50 6.06 -4.08 21.16
N ILE A 51 6.15 -3.44 20.02
CA ILE A 51 5.36 -3.76 18.82
C ILE A 51 6.33 -4.21 17.73
N MET A 52 6.18 -5.45 17.29
CA MET A 52 7.05 -6.11 16.32
C MET A 52 6.30 -6.27 15.00
N ASN A 53 6.27 -5.20 14.20
CA ASN A 53 5.51 -5.15 12.96
C ASN A 53 6.23 -5.95 11.86
N ILE A 54 5.65 -7.05 11.41
CA ILE A 54 6.20 -7.89 10.34
C ILE A 54 5.60 -7.50 8.99
N GLY A 55 6.44 -7.15 8.01
CA GLY A 55 6.03 -6.72 6.66
C GLY A 55 4.97 -5.61 6.66
N PRO A 56 5.12 -4.53 7.44
CA PRO A 56 4.05 -3.54 7.60
C PRO A 56 3.75 -2.81 6.29
N ALA A 57 2.47 -2.65 5.95
CA ALA A 57 2.05 -1.90 4.76
C ALA A 57 1.67 -0.44 5.11
N PHE A 58 2.54 0.28 5.84
CA PHE A 58 2.19 1.61 6.40
C PHE A 58 1.70 2.59 5.35
N LEU A 59 2.39 2.66 4.22
CA LEU A 59 2.06 3.57 3.12
C LEU A 59 1.27 2.90 2.00
N GLY A 60 0.70 1.71 2.24
CA GLY A 60 -0.04 0.92 1.25
C GLY A 60 0.84 0.12 0.30
N VAL A 61 0.22 -0.61 -0.62
CA VAL A 61 0.89 -1.48 -1.60
C VAL A 61 0.37 -1.18 -3.01
N PRO A 62 1.25 -1.02 -4.02
CA PRO A 62 0.83 -0.81 -5.41
C PRO A 62 -0.06 -1.93 -5.95
N LYS A 63 0.14 -3.18 -5.50
CA LYS A 63 -0.68 -4.35 -5.87
C LYS A 63 -2.19 -4.15 -5.67
N ALA A 64 -2.59 -3.37 -4.67
CA ALA A 64 -4.00 -3.05 -4.43
C ALA A 64 -4.63 -2.31 -5.64
N VAL A 65 -3.84 -1.51 -6.35
CA VAL A 65 -4.29 -0.70 -7.47
C VAL A 65 -4.55 -1.55 -8.71
N GLY A 66 -3.67 -2.49 -9.03
CA GLY A 66 -3.87 -3.45 -10.12
C GLY A 66 -5.15 -4.29 -9.93
N ASN A 67 -5.36 -4.78 -8.69
CA ASN A 67 -6.56 -5.54 -8.32
C ASN A 67 -7.87 -4.73 -8.53
N ILE A 68 -7.86 -3.44 -8.22
CA ILE A 68 -9.04 -2.57 -8.37
C ILE A 68 -9.28 -2.18 -9.84
N LEU A 69 -8.21 -1.88 -10.59
CA LEU A 69 -8.29 -1.33 -11.94
C LEU A 69 -8.61 -2.38 -13.01
N SER A 70 -7.90 -3.51 -12.98
CA SER A 70 -8.03 -4.56 -13.99
C SER A 70 -8.10 -5.98 -13.45
N ALA A 71 -8.10 -6.16 -12.13
CA ALA A 71 -7.96 -7.47 -11.48
C ALA A 71 -6.67 -8.22 -11.88
N GLU A 72 -5.67 -7.49 -12.39
CA GLU A 72 -4.38 -8.05 -12.76
C GLU A 72 -3.33 -7.76 -11.69
N SER A 73 -2.54 -8.80 -11.38
CA SER A 73 -1.24 -8.70 -10.71
C SER A 73 -0.11 -9.04 -11.70
N LYS A 74 1.16 -8.90 -11.28
CA LYS A 74 2.32 -9.39 -12.04
C LYS A 74 2.12 -10.81 -12.58
N ASP A 75 1.50 -11.70 -11.81
CA ASP A 75 1.38 -13.13 -12.16
C ASP A 75 0.42 -13.32 -13.33
N VAL A 76 -0.69 -12.59 -13.33
CA VAL A 76 -1.67 -12.60 -14.43
C VAL A 76 -1.10 -11.91 -15.67
N ALA A 77 -0.41 -10.78 -15.50
CA ALA A 77 0.23 -10.07 -16.60
C ALA A 77 1.33 -10.91 -17.27
N PHE A 78 2.12 -11.64 -16.47
CA PHE A 78 3.16 -12.56 -16.94
C PHE A 78 2.56 -13.77 -17.68
N ILE A 79 1.52 -14.40 -17.13
CA ILE A 79 0.81 -15.50 -17.80
C ILE A 79 0.26 -15.04 -19.16
N ARG A 80 -0.32 -13.84 -19.24
CA ARG A 80 -0.82 -13.27 -20.51
C ARG A 80 0.30 -13.05 -21.53
N ALA A 81 1.47 -12.61 -21.08
CA ALA A 81 2.61 -12.39 -21.96
C ALA A 81 3.18 -13.70 -22.53
N MET A 82 3.20 -14.77 -21.73
CA MET A 82 3.75 -16.07 -22.14
C MET A 82 2.75 -16.98 -22.86
N ALA A 83 1.47 -16.92 -22.49
CA ALA A 83 0.42 -17.80 -23.00
C ALA A 83 -0.89 -17.03 -23.18
N PRO A 84 -1.00 -16.16 -24.21
CA PRO A 84 -2.19 -15.33 -24.42
C PRO A 84 -3.49 -16.14 -24.49
N GLY A 85 -3.46 -17.35 -25.09
CA GLY A 85 -4.64 -18.23 -25.21
C GLY A 85 -5.02 -19.03 -23.95
N LEU A 86 -4.22 -19.03 -22.88
CA LEU A 86 -4.55 -19.75 -21.64
C LEU A 86 -5.62 -19.01 -20.82
N LEU A 87 -5.60 -17.67 -20.87
CA LEU A 87 -6.60 -16.81 -20.24
C LEU A 87 -7.86 -16.63 -21.10
N ASP A 88 -7.88 -17.13 -22.33
CA ASP A 88 -9.08 -17.18 -23.19
C ASP A 88 -9.95 -18.43 -22.92
N SER A 89 -9.51 -19.33 -22.01
CA SER A 89 -10.28 -20.51 -21.63
C SER A 89 -11.43 -20.17 -20.68
N GLU A 90 -12.62 -20.74 -20.87
CA GLU A 90 -13.83 -20.46 -20.09
C GLU A 90 -13.68 -20.69 -18.57
N ILE A 91 -12.65 -21.42 -18.14
CA ILE A 91 -12.37 -21.76 -16.72
C ILE A 91 -11.43 -20.73 -16.05
N LEU A 92 -10.55 -20.06 -16.81
CA LEU A 92 -9.60 -19.02 -16.36
C LEU A 92 -9.88 -17.65 -16.99
N GLY A 93 -11.05 -17.52 -17.64
CA GLY A 93 -11.40 -16.49 -18.60
C GLY A 93 -11.52 -15.05 -18.10
N LEU A 94 -11.69 -14.11 -19.03
CA LEU A 94 -12.07 -12.69 -18.79
C LEU A 94 -13.23 -12.53 -17.79
N GLN A 95 -14.19 -13.46 -17.79
CA GLN A 95 -15.29 -13.50 -16.82
C GLN A 95 -14.79 -13.73 -15.38
N THR A 96 -13.73 -14.50 -15.18
CA THR A 96 -13.10 -14.69 -13.86
C THR A 96 -12.49 -13.38 -13.37
N LEU A 97 -11.85 -12.59 -14.25
CA LEU A 97 -11.31 -11.27 -13.89
C LEU A 97 -12.41 -10.26 -13.52
N GLU A 98 -13.55 -10.28 -14.20
CA GLU A 98 -14.71 -9.45 -13.85
C GLU A 98 -15.27 -9.79 -12.46
N HIS A 99 -15.37 -11.08 -12.12
CA HIS A 99 -15.75 -11.51 -10.77
C HIS A 99 -14.71 -11.11 -9.73
N VAL A 100 -13.42 -11.34 -9.99
CA VAL A 100 -12.33 -10.96 -9.10
C VAL A 100 -12.32 -9.45 -8.87
N MET A 101 -12.54 -8.65 -9.91
CA MET A 101 -12.66 -7.20 -9.79
C MET A 101 -13.85 -6.81 -8.92
N ARG A 102 -15.03 -7.39 -9.17
CA ARG A 102 -16.24 -7.09 -8.39
C ARG A 102 -16.01 -7.38 -6.92
N VAL A 103 -15.45 -8.54 -6.60
CA VAL A 103 -15.13 -8.94 -5.23
C VAL A 103 -14.06 -8.00 -4.64
N SER A 104 -12.99 -7.70 -5.38
CA SER A 104 -11.93 -6.80 -4.95
C SER A 104 -12.45 -5.40 -4.60
N ARG A 105 -13.40 -4.89 -5.38
CA ARG A 105 -14.07 -3.60 -5.13
C ARG A 105 -15.12 -3.63 -4.02
N THR A 106 -15.44 -4.81 -3.48
CA THR A 106 -16.28 -4.96 -2.28
C THR A 106 -15.47 -5.19 -1.01
N TRP A 107 -14.21 -5.63 -1.14
CA TRP A 107 -13.31 -5.81 -0.02
C TRP A 107 -12.62 -4.51 0.34
N ASP A 108 -13.19 -3.80 1.31
CA ASP A 108 -12.68 -2.48 1.71
C ASP A 108 -11.25 -2.55 2.32
N SER A 109 -10.76 -3.76 2.63
CA SER A 109 -9.34 -4.01 2.96
C SER A 109 -8.38 -3.74 1.80
N ILE A 110 -8.82 -3.86 0.54
CA ILE A 110 -7.95 -3.56 -0.62
C ILE A 110 -7.81 -2.05 -0.78
N ILE A 111 -8.91 -1.30 -0.68
CA ILE A 111 -8.86 0.16 -0.81
C ILE A 111 -8.16 0.82 0.38
N SER A 112 -8.19 0.24 1.59
CA SER A 112 -7.40 0.77 2.72
C SER A 112 -5.88 0.68 2.50
N LEU A 113 -5.46 -0.23 1.61
CA LEU A 113 -4.07 -0.49 1.25
C LEU A 113 -3.59 0.24 -0.01
N VAL A 114 -4.39 1.09 -0.66
CA VAL A 114 -3.84 1.87 -1.79
C VAL A 114 -2.73 2.81 -1.32
N PRO A 115 -1.72 3.09 -2.16
CA PRO A 115 -0.59 3.94 -1.80
C PRO A 115 -1.02 5.30 -1.23
N LYS A 116 -0.44 5.67 -0.08
CA LYS A 116 -0.69 6.93 0.61
C LYS A 116 0.39 7.97 0.27
N GLY A 117 0.01 9.25 0.19
CA GLY A 117 0.90 10.39 -0.07
C GLY A 117 0.74 11.04 -1.45
N GLY A 118 1.66 11.93 -1.87
CA GLY A 118 1.66 12.52 -3.23
C GLY A 118 2.56 13.75 -3.40
N ASP A 119 2.80 14.14 -4.66
CA ASP A 119 3.64 15.30 -5.05
C ASP A 119 2.79 16.58 -5.15
N ASP A 120 2.43 17.25 -4.05
CA ASP A 120 1.86 18.61 -4.16
C ASP A 120 3.02 19.62 -4.24
N LEU A 121 3.06 20.40 -5.32
CA LEU A 121 4.06 21.46 -5.62
C LEU A 121 4.05 22.63 -4.60
N GLY A 122 3.46 22.44 -3.43
CA GLY A 122 3.53 23.34 -2.28
C GLY A 122 3.16 22.71 -0.93
N ARG A 123 2.88 21.40 -0.84
CA ARG A 123 2.36 20.75 0.39
C ARG A 123 2.81 19.29 0.50
N GLY A 124 3.79 19.02 1.36
CA GLY A 124 4.09 17.71 1.97
C GLY A 124 4.31 16.50 1.03
N PHE A 125 5.52 15.94 1.07
CA PHE A 125 6.14 14.93 0.18
C PHE A 125 6.72 15.52 -1.11
N GLN A 126 7.95 15.99 -1.02
CA GLN A 126 8.78 16.25 -2.20
C GLN A 126 10.00 15.35 -2.15
N VAL A 127 10.33 14.69 -3.27
CA VAL A 127 11.57 13.93 -3.46
C VAL A 127 12.56 14.80 -4.25
N GLN A 128 13.79 14.97 -3.76
CA GLN A 128 14.84 15.74 -4.45
C GLN A 128 15.62 14.84 -5.42
N GLU A 129 15.52 15.17 -6.72
CA GLU A 129 16.26 14.69 -7.92
C GLU A 129 15.76 13.50 -8.80
N SER A 130 15.80 13.79 -10.11
CA SER A 130 15.82 13.04 -11.40
C SER A 130 15.12 11.69 -11.58
N THR A 131 14.46 11.16 -10.57
CA THR A 131 13.84 9.83 -10.65
C THR A 131 12.33 9.93 -10.56
N LYS A 132 11.66 9.17 -11.42
CA LYS A 132 10.22 9.14 -11.78
C LYS A 132 9.26 8.79 -10.62
N TYR A 133 9.60 9.15 -9.39
CA TYR A 133 8.85 8.81 -8.19
C TYR A 133 7.57 9.65 -8.11
N GLY A 134 6.51 9.06 -7.52
CA GLY A 134 5.18 9.65 -7.37
C GLY A 134 4.08 8.97 -8.20
N ARG A 135 4.41 8.40 -9.36
CA ARG A 135 3.45 7.69 -10.24
C ARG A 135 3.05 6.32 -9.73
N ILE A 136 1.77 5.98 -9.89
CA ILE A 136 1.21 4.66 -9.58
C ILE A 136 0.70 3.98 -10.85
N VAL A 137 0.09 4.74 -11.75
CA VAL A 137 -0.42 4.26 -13.04
C VAL A 137 0.04 5.20 -14.15
N SER A 138 0.37 4.68 -15.32
CA SER A 138 0.67 5.46 -16.52
C SER A 138 0.06 4.79 -17.74
N PHE A 139 -0.41 5.57 -18.71
CA PHE A 139 -0.99 5.06 -19.95
C PHE A 139 0.02 5.13 -21.09
N GLY A 140 0.51 3.96 -21.49
CA GLY A 140 1.58 3.81 -22.47
C GLY A 140 3.00 4.03 -21.93
N LYS A 141 3.98 3.37 -22.56
CA LYS A 141 5.40 3.45 -22.17
C LYS A 141 5.96 4.88 -22.17
N PRO A 142 5.71 5.76 -23.17
CA PRO A 142 6.26 7.11 -23.17
C PRO A 142 5.81 7.92 -21.94
N ALA A 143 4.53 7.84 -21.56
CA ALA A 143 4.03 8.50 -20.36
C ALA A 143 4.68 7.96 -19.08
N SER A 144 5.01 6.68 -19.06
CA SER A 144 5.75 6.09 -17.94
C SER A 144 7.17 6.63 -17.80
N GLU A 145 7.73 7.27 -18.83
CA GLU A 145 9.10 7.77 -18.86
C GLU A 145 9.26 9.27 -18.59
N VAL A 146 8.23 10.07 -18.88
CA VAL A 146 8.17 11.53 -18.60
C VAL A 146 8.27 11.81 -17.09
N HIS A 147 8.77 12.97 -16.62
CA HIS A 147 8.86 13.27 -15.18
C HIS A 147 7.50 13.62 -14.56
N SER A 148 7.30 13.34 -13.25
CA SER A 148 5.98 13.52 -12.61
C SER A 148 5.50 14.98 -12.57
N SER A 149 6.44 15.93 -12.54
CA SER A 149 6.17 17.38 -12.57
C SER A 149 5.67 17.89 -13.93
N GLU A 150 5.79 17.10 -14.99
CA GLU A 150 5.35 17.47 -16.34
C GLU A 150 3.88 17.10 -16.59
N PHE A 151 3.23 16.41 -15.65
CA PHE A 151 1.81 16.09 -15.75
C PHE A 151 0.95 17.22 -15.16
N PRO A 152 -0.15 17.63 -15.83
CA PRO A 152 -1.08 18.61 -15.28
C PRO A 152 -1.67 18.10 -13.96
N SER A 153 -1.67 18.96 -12.93
CA SER A 153 -2.45 18.67 -11.72
C SER A 153 -3.94 18.72 -12.06
N LEU A 154 -4.69 17.66 -11.77
CA LEU A 154 -6.14 17.57 -12.00
C LEU A 154 -6.97 18.46 -11.06
N ARG A 155 -6.54 19.70 -10.81
CA ARG A 155 -7.32 20.68 -10.04
C ARG A 155 -8.15 21.65 -10.88
N SER A 156 -8.09 21.57 -12.22
CA SER A 156 -8.78 22.55 -13.08
C SER A 156 -9.69 21.96 -14.17
N GLN A 157 -10.21 20.75 -13.97
CA GLN A 157 -11.48 20.40 -14.62
C GLN A 157 -12.54 20.35 -13.53
N LYS A 158 -13.32 21.45 -13.41
CA LYS A 158 -14.63 21.36 -12.77
C LYS A 158 -15.32 20.16 -13.41
N GLN A 159 -15.59 19.14 -12.61
CA GLN A 159 -16.38 17.99 -12.99
C GLN A 159 -17.80 18.52 -13.20
N GLY A 160 -18.04 19.06 -14.40
CA GLY A 160 -19.38 19.38 -14.86
C GLY A 160 -20.19 18.11 -14.76
N SER A 161 -21.39 18.20 -14.18
CA SER A 161 -22.32 17.10 -13.98
C SER A 161 -22.29 16.13 -15.17
N LEU A 162 -21.64 14.98 -14.99
CA LEU A 162 -21.45 13.93 -16.00
C LEU A 162 -22.63 12.95 -16.03
N HIS A 163 -23.80 13.39 -15.56
CA HIS A 163 -25.05 12.69 -15.76
C HIS A 163 -25.81 13.38 -16.89
N ASN A 164 -25.56 12.94 -18.13
CA ASN A 164 -26.52 12.96 -19.25
C ASN A 164 -25.83 12.45 -20.53
N ALA A 165 -25.53 11.16 -20.59
CA ALA A 165 -25.27 10.49 -21.85
C ALA A 165 -25.87 9.08 -21.77
N THR A 166 -26.93 8.84 -22.54
CA THR A 166 -27.54 7.51 -22.69
C THR A 166 -26.57 6.64 -23.50
N PRO A 167 -26.02 5.55 -22.94
CA PRO A 167 -25.12 4.70 -23.71
C PRO A 167 -25.90 3.98 -24.82
N PRO A 168 -25.34 3.81 -26.03
CA PRO A 168 -25.94 2.92 -27.01
C PRO A 168 -25.95 1.48 -26.48
N PRO A 169 -26.93 0.64 -26.86
CA PRO A 169 -27.07 -0.72 -26.35
C PRO A 169 -26.01 -1.62 -26.98
N VAL A 170 -24.80 -1.63 -26.39
CA VAL A 170 -23.84 -2.71 -26.62
C VAL A 170 -24.25 -3.84 -25.70
N ALA A 171 -24.61 -4.99 -26.26
CA ALA A 171 -24.99 -6.16 -25.49
C ALA A 171 -23.89 -6.51 -24.48
N SER A 172 -24.25 -6.65 -23.20
CA SER A 172 -23.39 -7.32 -22.24
C SER A 172 -23.31 -8.79 -22.65
N CYS A 173 -22.11 -9.31 -22.91
CA CYS A 173 -21.94 -10.73 -23.20
C CYS A 173 -21.69 -11.56 -21.94
N GLY A 174 -21.88 -10.97 -20.77
CA GLY A 174 -21.61 -11.61 -19.48
C GLY A 174 -22.81 -11.55 -18.55
N LYS A 175 -22.89 -12.52 -17.63
CA LYS A 175 -23.84 -12.53 -16.51
C LYS A 175 -23.42 -11.58 -15.37
N VAL A 176 -22.28 -10.89 -15.51
CA VAL A 176 -21.64 -10.08 -14.47
C VAL A 176 -21.69 -8.61 -14.87
N TRP A 177 -22.21 -7.79 -13.97
CA TRP A 177 -22.22 -6.34 -14.12
C TRP A 177 -21.13 -5.71 -13.25
N THR A 178 -20.31 -4.86 -13.85
CA THR A 178 -19.29 -4.05 -13.18
C THR A 178 -19.63 -2.56 -13.31
N GLU A 179 -19.03 -1.70 -12.49
CA GLU A 179 -19.24 -0.24 -12.64
C GLU A 179 -18.65 0.31 -13.96
N TYR A 180 -17.79 -0.44 -14.65
CA TYR A 180 -17.36 -0.08 -16.01
C TYR A 180 -18.49 -0.20 -17.04
N ASP A 181 -19.50 -1.03 -16.79
CA ASP A 181 -20.66 -1.14 -17.68
C ASP A 181 -21.50 0.15 -17.70
N ASP A 182 -21.42 0.95 -16.64
CA ASP A 182 -22.08 2.25 -16.50
C ASP A 182 -21.28 3.40 -17.12
N LEU A 183 -20.01 3.16 -17.51
CA LEU A 183 -19.13 4.19 -18.08
C LEU A 183 -19.20 4.25 -19.61
N SER A 184 -19.12 5.47 -20.15
CA SER A 184 -19.04 5.71 -21.59
C SER A 184 -17.62 5.47 -22.10
N ARG A 185 -17.47 5.11 -23.38
CA ARG A 185 -16.15 4.94 -24.00
C ARG A 185 -15.36 6.25 -23.98
N GLU A 186 -16.01 7.39 -24.18
CA GLU A 186 -15.36 8.70 -24.10
C GLU A 186 -14.79 8.97 -22.71
N THR A 187 -15.43 8.45 -21.65
CA THR A 187 -14.91 8.57 -20.28
C THR A 187 -13.66 7.71 -20.08
N ILE A 188 -13.66 6.49 -20.63
CA ILE A 188 -12.48 5.60 -20.62
C ILE A 188 -11.32 6.22 -21.40
N SER A 189 -11.57 6.78 -22.59
CA SER A 189 -10.54 7.44 -23.37
C SER A 189 -10.01 8.70 -22.68
N LYS A 190 -10.85 9.48 -21.99
CA LYS A 190 -10.37 10.60 -21.15
C LYS A 190 -9.47 10.13 -20.01
N ILE A 191 -9.75 8.96 -19.43
CA ILE A 191 -8.90 8.36 -18.39
C ILE A 191 -7.52 7.99 -18.97
N SER A 192 -7.47 7.41 -20.16
CA SER A 192 -6.20 7.01 -20.79
C SER A 192 -5.40 8.20 -21.35
N GLU A 193 -6.09 9.23 -21.86
CA GLU A 193 -5.51 10.51 -22.25
C GLU A 193 -4.84 11.22 -21.08
N ASN A 194 -5.33 10.98 -19.87
CA ASN A 194 -4.69 11.41 -18.64
C ASN A 194 -3.48 10.52 -18.34
N LYS A 195 -2.42 10.78 -19.10
CA LYS A 195 -1.17 10.02 -19.24
C LYS A 195 -0.64 9.35 -17.98
N ALA A 196 -0.80 9.94 -16.80
CA ALA A 196 -0.33 9.32 -15.55
C ALA A 196 -1.13 9.74 -14.31
N TYR A 197 -1.19 8.84 -13.33
CA TYR A 197 -1.82 9.04 -12.03
C TYR A 197 -0.82 8.85 -10.89
N THR A 198 -0.83 9.77 -9.95
CA THR A 198 -0.06 9.72 -8.69
C THR A 198 -0.94 9.18 -7.56
N ALA A 199 -0.40 8.98 -6.36
CA ALA A 199 -1.20 8.53 -5.21
C ALA A 199 -2.39 9.47 -4.91
N ASN A 200 -2.24 10.79 -5.10
CA ASN A 200 -3.33 11.76 -4.96
C ASN A 200 -4.38 11.65 -6.08
N THR A 201 -3.96 11.71 -7.35
CA THR A 201 -4.91 11.71 -8.48
C THR A 201 -5.51 10.33 -8.74
N LEU A 202 -4.90 9.28 -8.21
CA LEU A 202 -5.45 7.93 -8.23
C LEU A 202 -6.82 7.87 -7.53
N LEU A 203 -7.01 8.59 -6.41
CA LEU A 203 -8.31 8.58 -5.74
C LEU A 203 -9.41 9.20 -6.61
N ASP A 204 -9.08 10.24 -7.38
CA ASP A 204 -10.01 10.83 -8.37
C ASP A 204 -10.36 9.86 -9.50
N LEU A 205 -9.37 9.09 -9.97
CA LEU A 205 -9.61 7.99 -10.89
C LEU A 205 -10.57 6.96 -10.29
N LEU A 206 -10.31 6.51 -9.06
CA LEU A 206 -11.13 5.52 -8.38
C LEU A 206 -12.57 6.02 -8.13
N ARG A 207 -12.76 7.31 -7.83
CA ARG A 207 -14.11 7.92 -7.73
C ARG A 207 -14.88 7.84 -9.03
N THR A 208 -14.18 7.90 -10.16
CA THR A 208 -14.77 7.81 -11.50
C THR A 208 -15.14 6.36 -11.85
N ILE A 209 -14.22 5.41 -11.63
CA ILE A 209 -14.37 4.02 -12.10
C ILE A 209 -15.03 3.07 -11.10
N ALA A 210 -15.04 3.43 -9.81
CA ALA A 210 -15.54 2.60 -8.72
C ALA A 210 -16.23 3.47 -7.63
N PRO A 211 -17.21 4.32 -7.97
CA PRO A 211 -17.82 5.26 -7.04
C PRO A 211 -18.51 4.59 -5.83
N LYS A 212 -19.08 3.39 -5.98
CA LYS A 212 -19.69 2.67 -4.85
C LYS A 212 -18.63 2.22 -3.83
N MET A 213 -17.48 1.74 -4.31
CA MET A 213 -16.35 1.39 -3.45
C MET A 213 -15.82 2.63 -2.73
N MET A 214 -15.60 3.73 -3.47
CA MET A 214 -15.07 4.96 -2.88
C MET A 214 -15.99 5.55 -1.82
N ARG A 215 -17.31 5.55 -2.02
CA ARG A 215 -18.26 6.01 -0.98
C ARG A 215 -18.14 5.24 0.34
N ARG A 216 -17.92 3.92 0.30
CA ARG A 216 -17.68 3.13 1.52
C ARG A 216 -16.30 3.41 2.09
N ALA A 217 -15.28 3.42 1.25
CA ALA A 217 -13.90 3.63 1.65
C ALA A 217 -13.73 4.98 2.36
N GLU A 218 -14.28 6.06 1.79
CA GLU A 218 -14.15 7.41 2.32
C GLU A 218 -14.96 7.64 3.61
N ALA A 219 -15.86 6.72 3.97
CA ALA A 219 -16.53 6.75 5.26
C ALA A 219 -15.64 6.20 6.39
N HIS A 220 -14.65 5.36 6.06
CA HIS A 220 -13.92 4.56 7.06
C HIS A 220 -12.38 4.67 6.99
N PHE A 221 -11.83 5.12 5.88
CA PHE A 221 -10.40 5.20 5.66
C PHE A 221 -9.96 6.57 5.14
N SER A 222 -8.73 6.91 5.46
CA SER A 222 -8.03 8.06 4.93
C SER A 222 -6.72 7.66 4.26
N HIS A 223 -6.32 8.46 3.27
CA HIS A 223 -5.11 8.23 2.46
C HIS A 223 -4.23 9.48 2.36
N GLY A 224 -4.59 10.51 3.12
CA GLY A 224 -3.95 11.81 3.12
C GLY A 224 -2.72 11.87 4.01
N ILE A 225 -2.24 13.10 4.19
CA ILE A 225 -1.17 13.47 5.11
C ILE A 225 -1.71 14.62 5.96
N ALA A 226 -1.51 14.56 7.26
CA ALA A 226 -1.98 15.64 8.12
C ALA A 226 -1.13 16.90 7.94
N ASP A 227 -1.79 18.05 7.77
CA ASP A 227 -1.15 19.36 7.85
C ASP A 227 -0.84 19.71 9.31
N ASP A 228 -1.80 19.46 10.20
CA ASP A 228 -1.72 19.68 11.64
C ASP A 228 -2.38 18.51 12.39
N LEU A 229 -1.60 17.70 13.11
CA LEU A 229 -2.12 16.55 13.86
C LEU A 229 -2.87 16.94 15.13
N ASP A 230 -2.89 18.22 15.51
CA ASP A 230 -3.69 18.74 16.62
C ASP A 230 -5.14 19.08 16.22
N ASP A 231 -5.47 19.03 14.92
CA ASP A 231 -6.83 19.23 14.45
C ASP A 231 -7.78 18.13 15.00
N LEU A 232 -8.90 18.56 15.59
CA LEU A 232 -9.90 17.70 16.21
C LEU A 232 -10.47 16.64 15.27
N LYS A 233 -10.42 16.85 13.94
CA LYS A 233 -10.88 15.84 12.98
C LYS A 233 -10.11 14.52 13.08
N TYR A 234 -8.84 14.55 13.52
CA TYR A 234 -8.02 13.35 13.68
C TYR A 234 -8.41 12.50 14.90
N ASN A 235 -9.37 12.97 15.72
CA ASN A 235 -10.03 12.15 16.75
C ASN A 235 -11.13 11.25 16.17
N ASP A 236 -11.41 11.30 14.87
CA ASP A 236 -12.33 10.39 14.20
C ASP A 236 -11.62 9.08 13.81
N TYR A 237 -12.30 7.94 14.00
CA TYR A 237 -11.78 6.60 13.76
C TYR A 237 -11.32 6.36 12.32
N LYS A 238 -11.84 7.15 11.36
CA LYS A 238 -11.44 7.13 9.96
C LYS A 238 -9.94 7.33 9.75
N TYR A 239 -9.28 8.10 10.61
CA TYR A 239 -7.87 8.48 10.46
C TYR A 239 -6.91 7.56 11.21
N TRP A 240 -7.39 6.81 12.20
CA TRP A 240 -6.55 6.09 13.16
C TRP A 240 -5.71 4.96 12.56
N SER A 241 -6.07 4.48 11.36
CA SER A 241 -5.27 3.48 10.63
C SER A 241 -4.21 4.09 9.72
N ASN A 242 -4.24 5.42 9.49
CA ASN A 242 -3.26 6.10 8.65
C ASN A 242 -2.10 6.66 9.51
N PRO A 243 -0.88 6.11 9.38
CA PRO A 243 0.28 6.57 10.16
C PRO A 243 0.74 7.99 9.81
N LEU A 244 0.27 8.56 8.70
CA LEU A 244 0.53 9.96 8.30
C LEU A 244 -0.52 10.94 8.81
N GLU A 245 -1.55 10.46 9.50
CA GLU A 245 -2.66 11.26 10.05
C GLU A 245 -2.96 10.92 11.52
N THR A 246 -2.08 10.15 12.16
CA THR A 246 -2.23 9.69 13.54
C THR A 246 -0.92 9.83 14.30
N LYS A 247 -1.01 10.27 15.56
CA LYS A 247 0.13 10.31 16.50
C LYS A 247 0.32 8.95 17.17
N LEU A 248 1.55 8.53 17.43
CA LEU A 248 1.79 7.43 18.36
C LEU A 248 1.31 7.78 19.78
N PRO A 249 1.04 6.78 20.64
CA PRO A 249 0.61 7.01 22.02
C PRO A 249 1.71 7.63 22.90
N GLU A 250 1.31 8.12 24.07
CA GLU A 250 2.24 8.62 25.10
C GLU A 250 2.85 7.44 25.87
N ALA A 251 3.83 6.78 25.26
CA ALA A 251 4.44 5.56 25.80
C ALA A 251 5.97 5.51 25.61
N PRO A 252 6.74 6.40 26.27
CA PRO A 252 8.18 6.54 26.03
C PRO A 252 9.00 5.26 26.32
N ASP A 253 8.51 4.38 27.19
CA ASP A 253 9.17 3.11 27.53
C ASP A 253 8.82 1.96 26.55
N MET A 254 7.94 2.21 25.57
CA MET A 254 7.58 1.24 24.54
C MET A 254 8.62 1.26 23.41
N GLU A 255 8.77 0.15 22.71
CA GLU A 255 9.60 0.06 21.50
C GLU A 255 8.78 -0.36 20.29
N ILE A 256 9.08 0.19 19.12
CA ILE A 256 8.45 -0.19 17.84
C ILE A 256 9.51 -0.69 16.87
N TYR A 257 9.28 -1.87 16.32
CA TYR A 257 10.14 -2.51 15.33
C TYR A 257 9.40 -2.59 14.00
N CYS A 258 10.09 -2.22 12.92
CA CYS A 258 9.67 -2.50 11.55
C CYS A 258 10.54 -3.63 10.99
N LEU A 259 9.98 -4.83 10.95
CA LEU A 259 10.63 -6.08 10.56
C LEU A 259 10.17 -6.43 9.14
N TYR A 260 11.03 -6.38 8.12
CA TYR A 260 10.59 -6.66 6.75
C TYR A 260 11.70 -7.23 5.86
N GLY A 261 11.28 -7.92 4.80
CA GLY A 261 12.17 -8.52 3.84
C GLY A 261 12.66 -7.52 2.81
N VAL A 262 13.87 -7.76 2.29
CA VAL A 262 14.50 -6.94 1.25
C VAL A 262 15.25 -7.80 0.26
N GLY A 263 15.55 -7.24 -0.91
CA GLY A 263 16.23 -7.90 -2.02
C GLY A 263 15.29 -8.62 -2.99
N ILE A 264 13.97 -8.40 -2.89
CA ILE A 264 12.97 -9.03 -3.77
C ILE A 264 12.31 -7.97 -4.66
N PRO A 265 12.31 -8.17 -5.99
CA PRO A 265 11.56 -7.30 -6.90
C PRO A 265 10.08 -7.21 -6.51
N THR A 266 9.65 -6.01 -6.15
CA THR A 266 8.32 -5.72 -5.62
C THR A 266 7.62 -4.67 -6.46
N GLU A 267 6.33 -4.87 -6.74
CA GLU A 267 5.55 -3.98 -7.62
C GLU A 267 5.52 -2.54 -7.11
N ARG A 268 5.83 -1.58 -7.99
CA ARG A 268 5.86 -0.14 -7.70
C ARG A 268 4.78 0.66 -8.41
N SER A 269 4.59 0.40 -9.70
CA SER A 269 3.65 1.12 -10.56
C SER A 269 3.41 0.34 -11.86
N TYR A 270 2.35 0.68 -12.57
CA TYR A 270 1.89 -0.06 -13.74
C TYR A 270 1.79 0.82 -14.97
N VAL A 271 2.16 0.26 -16.12
CA VAL A 271 1.89 0.81 -17.45
C VAL A 271 0.65 0.12 -17.98
N TYR A 272 -0.39 0.89 -18.21
CA TYR A 272 -1.68 0.46 -18.70
C TYR A 272 -1.89 0.85 -20.17
N LYS A 273 -2.78 0.12 -20.82
CA LYS A 273 -3.39 0.48 -22.11
C LYS A 273 -4.88 0.20 -22.08
N GLU A 274 -5.60 0.80 -23.01
CA GLU A 274 -6.98 0.40 -23.26
C GLU A 274 -7.01 -1.01 -23.89
N SER A 275 -7.93 -1.83 -23.40
CA SER A 275 -8.25 -3.13 -24.01
C SER A 275 -8.84 -2.91 -25.40
N GLN A 276 -8.57 -3.82 -26.35
CA GLN A 276 -9.19 -3.71 -27.67
C GLN A 276 -10.72 -3.79 -27.55
N PRO A 277 -11.46 -2.99 -28.34
CA PRO A 277 -12.91 -3.03 -28.32
C PRO A 277 -13.40 -4.39 -28.83
N GLY A 278 -13.77 -5.26 -27.91
CA GLY A 278 -14.43 -6.53 -28.21
C GLY A 278 -15.89 -6.34 -28.64
N ARG A 279 -16.53 -7.45 -29.04
CA ARG A 279 -17.99 -7.50 -29.28
C ARG A 279 -18.84 -7.23 -28.03
N CYS A 280 -18.20 -7.24 -26.86
CA CYS A 280 -18.81 -7.30 -25.54
C CYS A 280 -18.16 -6.27 -24.62
N LYS A 281 -18.90 -5.76 -23.62
CA LYS A 281 -18.29 -4.99 -22.53
C LYS A 281 -17.43 -5.92 -21.70
N SER A 282 -16.14 -5.61 -21.62
CA SER A 282 -15.15 -6.26 -20.76
C SER A 282 -14.43 -5.17 -19.97
N ILE A 283 -13.57 -5.57 -19.03
CA ILE A 283 -12.67 -4.64 -18.34
C ILE A 283 -11.90 -3.80 -19.39
N PRO A 284 -12.06 -2.46 -19.40
CA PRO A 284 -11.56 -1.62 -20.49
C PRO A 284 -10.10 -1.23 -20.35
N LEU A 285 -9.49 -1.50 -19.20
CA LEU A 285 -8.10 -1.17 -18.89
C LEU A 285 -7.33 -2.46 -18.61
N GLN A 286 -6.13 -2.59 -19.16
CA GLN A 286 -5.24 -3.72 -18.88
C GLN A 286 -3.79 -3.28 -18.78
N ILE A 287 -2.99 -4.03 -18.01
CA ILE A 287 -1.54 -3.84 -17.98
C ILE A 287 -0.98 -4.10 -19.39
N ASP A 288 -0.16 -3.17 -19.86
CA ASP A 288 0.50 -3.28 -21.15
C ASP A 288 1.75 -4.15 -21.02
N SER A 289 1.57 -5.46 -21.19
CA SER A 289 2.66 -6.43 -21.17
C SER A 289 3.74 -6.20 -22.23
N SER A 290 3.44 -5.40 -23.27
CA SER A 290 4.44 -5.03 -24.30
C SER A 290 5.36 -3.89 -23.85
N ALA A 291 5.01 -3.17 -22.78
CA ALA A 291 5.84 -2.14 -22.19
C ALA A 291 6.95 -2.79 -21.35
N ASP A 292 8.06 -3.11 -22.00
CA ASP A 292 9.26 -3.65 -21.35
C ASP A 292 10.41 -2.63 -21.32
N GLY A 293 11.23 -2.70 -20.28
CA GLY A 293 12.44 -1.92 -20.14
C GLY A 293 13.63 -2.56 -20.86
N ASN A 294 14.82 -2.00 -20.65
CA ASN A 294 16.06 -2.67 -21.04
C ASN A 294 16.26 -3.94 -20.18
N LYS A 295 17.13 -4.88 -20.59
CA LYS A 295 17.37 -6.15 -19.86
C LYS A 295 17.69 -5.98 -18.36
N ASN A 296 18.27 -4.85 -17.95
CA ASN A 296 18.59 -4.50 -16.56
C ASN A 296 17.68 -3.39 -15.98
N GLY A 297 16.61 -3.04 -16.68
CA GLY A 297 15.65 -2.03 -16.27
C GLY A 297 14.67 -2.54 -15.22
N CYS A 298 14.05 -1.60 -14.51
CA CYS A 298 13.04 -1.91 -13.50
C CYS A 298 11.65 -2.19 -14.08
N LEU A 299 11.41 -1.89 -15.35
CA LEU A 299 10.15 -2.15 -16.05
C LEU A 299 10.22 -3.53 -16.71
N LYS A 300 9.30 -4.43 -16.37
CA LYS A 300 9.13 -5.74 -17.00
C LYS A 300 7.65 -6.03 -17.20
N GLY A 301 7.24 -6.37 -18.41
CA GLY A 301 5.85 -6.74 -18.71
C GLY A 301 4.81 -5.71 -18.24
N GLY A 302 5.09 -4.42 -18.38
CA GLY A 302 4.18 -3.35 -17.95
C GLY A 302 4.19 -3.04 -16.45
N VAL A 303 5.05 -3.68 -15.65
CA VAL A 303 5.17 -3.45 -14.21
C VAL A 303 6.55 -2.89 -13.88
N TYR A 304 6.60 -1.77 -13.17
CA TYR A 304 7.83 -1.27 -12.56
C TYR A 304 8.05 -1.94 -11.22
N PHE A 305 9.27 -2.39 -10.97
CA PHE A 305 9.69 -3.02 -9.73
C PHE A 305 10.65 -2.14 -8.93
N VAL A 306 10.58 -2.25 -7.60
CA VAL A 306 11.52 -1.68 -6.63
C VAL A 306 11.90 -2.74 -5.60
N ASP A 307 12.82 -2.40 -4.71
CA ASP A 307 13.17 -3.26 -3.58
C ASP A 307 12.01 -3.39 -2.58
N GLY A 308 11.86 -4.58 -2.00
CA GLY A 308 10.77 -4.94 -1.08
C GLY A 308 10.76 -6.43 -0.74
N ASP A 309 9.60 -6.88 -0.27
CA ASP A 309 9.37 -8.26 0.18
C ASP A 309 8.47 -9.08 -0.76
N GLU A 310 8.42 -8.73 -2.05
CA GLU A 310 7.51 -9.24 -3.10
C GLU A 310 6.13 -8.57 -3.13
N SER A 311 5.62 -8.10 -1.99
CA SER A 311 4.28 -7.49 -1.88
C SER A 311 4.32 -6.02 -1.46
N VAL A 312 5.14 -5.71 -0.45
CA VAL A 312 5.26 -4.40 0.18
C VAL A 312 6.61 -3.79 -0.21
N PRO A 313 6.63 -2.63 -0.89
CA PRO A 313 7.87 -1.91 -1.16
C PRO A 313 8.58 -1.49 0.13
N VAL A 314 9.91 -1.49 0.12
CA VAL A 314 10.75 -1.03 1.25
C VAL A 314 10.28 0.33 1.80
N LEU A 315 9.94 1.27 0.93
CA LEU A 315 9.47 2.58 1.36
C LEU A 315 8.18 2.50 2.18
N SER A 316 7.25 1.62 1.81
CA SER A 316 5.99 1.44 2.54
C SER A 316 6.21 0.76 3.88
N ALA A 317 7.14 -0.19 3.97
CA ALA A 317 7.42 -0.90 5.21
C ALA A 317 8.30 -0.11 6.19
N GLY A 318 9.30 0.61 5.67
CA GLY A 318 10.36 1.19 6.49
C GLY A 318 10.20 2.66 6.84
N PHE A 319 9.48 3.46 6.03
CA PHE A 319 9.53 4.93 6.13
C PHE A 319 9.15 5.47 7.51
N MET A 320 8.12 4.88 8.14
CA MET A 320 7.68 5.34 9.45
C MET A 320 8.76 5.08 10.51
N CYS A 321 9.34 3.88 10.64
CA CYS A 321 10.42 3.64 11.60
C CYS A 321 11.73 4.39 11.25
N ALA A 322 12.04 4.55 9.97
CA ALA A 322 13.28 5.18 9.51
C ALA A 322 13.29 6.70 9.68
N LYS A 323 12.12 7.36 9.52
CA LYS A 323 12.02 8.82 9.56
C LYS A 323 10.76 9.34 10.26
N GLY A 324 9.58 8.85 9.90
CA GLY A 324 8.31 9.41 10.40
C GLY A 324 8.18 9.41 11.93
N TRP A 325 8.60 8.31 12.56
CA TRP A 325 8.58 8.08 14.01
C TRP A 325 9.98 8.10 14.63
N ARG A 326 11.02 8.39 13.86
CA ARG A 326 12.41 8.33 14.33
C ARG A 326 12.69 9.50 15.27
N GLY A 327 12.87 9.20 16.56
CA GLY A 327 13.03 10.22 17.60
C GLY A 327 11.71 10.95 17.89
N LYS A 328 11.81 12.17 18.44
CA LYS A 328 10.63 12.98 18.75
C LYS A 328 10.18 13.77 17.52
N THR A 329 9.00 13.43 17.01
CA THR A 329 8.38 14.06 15.83
C THR A 329 6.90 14.35 16.13
N ARG A 330 6.21 15.06 15.24
CA ARG A 330 4.76 15.27 15.27
C ARG A 330 3.98 13.95 15.25
N PHE A 331 4.54 12.91 14.62
CA PHE A 331 3.94 11.57 14.54
C PHE A 331 4.34 10.72 15.75
N ASN A 332 5.43 11.04 16.43
CA ASN A 332 5.94 10.36 17.63
C ASN A 332 6.24 11.38 18.76
N PRO A 333 5.21 11.97 19.38
CA PRO A 333 5.38 13.07 20.35
C PRO A 333 6.11 12.64 21.64
N SER A 334 5.96 11.38 22.03
CA SER A 334 6.59 10.78 23.21
C SER A 334 8.02 10.30 22.94
N GLY A 335 8.45 10.24 21.67
CA GLY A 335 9.79 9.80 21.30
C GLY A 335 10.02 8.30 21.53
N ILE A 336 8.98 7.47 21.35
CA ILE A 336 9.06 6.00 21.36
C ILE A 336 10.25 5.54 20.50
N ALA A 337 11.09 4.65 21.04
CA ALA A 337 12.23 4.13 20.30
C ALA A 337 11.75 3.31 19.09
N THR A 338 12.29 3.61 17.91
CA THR A 338 11.98 2.90 16.66
C THR A 338 13.20 2.24 16.05
N TYR A 339 13.03 1.00 15.59
CA TYR A 339 14.08 0.20 14.99
C TYR A 339 13.65 -0.35 13.62
N VAL A 340 14.53 -0.24 12.63
CA VAL A 340 14.39 -0.87 11.32
C VAL A 340 15.20 -2.15 11.30
N ARG A 341 14.55 -3.28 11.02
CA ARG A 341 15.21 -4.59 10.97
C ARG A 341 14.87 -5.32 9.68
N GLU A 342 15.83 -5.35 8.78
CA GLU A 342 15.69 -5.92 7.46
C GLU A 342 16.23 -7.36 7.40
N TYR A 343 15.56 -8.18 6.61
CA TYR A 343 15.89 -9.58 6.39
C TYR A 343 16.17 -9.79 4.90
N LYS A 344 17.45 -9.91 4.56
CA LYS A 344 17.88 -10.12 3.17
C LYS A 344 17.38 -11.47 2.68
N HIS A 345 16.56 -11.46 1.64
CA HIS A 345 16.01 -12.68 1.06
C HIS A 345 17.12 -13.57 0.50
N LYS A 346 17.05 -14.86 0.86
CA LYS A 346 17.74 -15.94 0.17
C LYS A 346 16.70 -16.95 -0.30
N ALA A 347 16.71 -17.22 -1.60
CA ALA A 347 15.84 -18.24 -2.16
C ALA A 347 16.23 -19.62 -1.59
N PRO A 348 15.27 -20.51 -1.31
CA PRO A 348 15.56 -21.87 -0.89
C PRO A 348 16.42 -22.56 -1.95
N ALA A 349 17.42 -23.32 -1.51
CA ALA A 349 18.37 -23.98 -2.41
C ALA A 349 17.71 -25.12 -3.20
N ASN A 350 16.61 -25.69 -2.69
CA ASN A 350 15.93 -26.85 -3.23
C ASN A 350 14.41 -26.78 -2.95
N LEU A 351 13.58 -27.42 -3.78
CA LEU A 351 12.12 -27.49 -3.59
C LEU A 351 11.69 -28.17 -2.26
N LEU A 352 12.56 -29.00 -1.68
CA LEU A 352 12.35 -29.71 -0.42
C LEU A 352 12.50 -28.81 0.83
N GLU A 353 13.17 -27.67 0.72
CA GLU A 353 13.32 -26.70 1.82
C GLU A 353 12.04 -25.90 2.11
N GLY A 354 10.98 -26.13 1.33
CA GLY A 354 9.70 -25.43 1.48
C GLY A 354 9.89 -23.92 1.34
N ARG A 355 9.51 -23.16 2.38
CA ARG A 355 9.51 -21.69 2.38
C ARG A 355 10.89 -21.05 2.59
N GLY A 356 11.94 -21.85 2.86
CA GLY A 356 13.31 -21.38 3.07
C GLY A 356 13.53 -20.69 4.43
N LEU A 357 14.56 -21.11 5.17
CA LEU A 357 14.86 -20.62 6.53
C LEU A 357 15.31 -19.16 6.59
N GLU A 358 15.72 -18.59 5.45
CA GLU A 358 16.20 -17.22 5.31
C GLU A 358 15.38 -16.44 4.26
N SER A 359 14.16 -16.88 3.96
CA SER A 359 13.30 -16.17 3.01
C SER A 359 12.87 -14.83 3.60
N GLY A 360 13.03 -13.77 2.80
CA GLY A 360 12.47 -12.44 3.06
C GLY A 360 11.14 -12.20 2.34
N ALA A 361 10.51 -13.21 1.72
CA ALA A 361 9.24 -13.00 1.02
C ALA A 361 8.12 -12.70 2.02
N HIS A 362 7.15 -11.86 1.64
CA HIS A 362 6.17 -11.24 2.54
C HIS A 362 5.47 -12.20 3.52
N VAL A 363 5.16 -13.41 3.05
CA VAL A 363 4.51 -14.46 3.86
C VAL A 363 5.54 -15.39 4.49
N ASP A 364 6.61 -15.73 3.75
CA ASP A 364 7.61 -16.71 4.18
C ASP A 364 8.55 -16.17 5.26
N ILE A 365 8.65 -14.83 5.39
CA ILE A 365 9.45 -14.17 6.41
C ILE A 365 9.04 -14.57 7.84
N MET A 366 7.80 -15.02 8.05
CA MET A 366 7.36 -15.56 9.35
C MET A 366 8.10 -16.85 9.73
N GLY A 367 8.66 -17.58 8.76
CA GLY A 367 9.52 -18.74 8.96
C GLY A 367 11.02 -18.39 8.98
N ASN A 368 11.38 -17.11 8.87
CA ASN A 368 12.78 -16.69 8.84
C ASN A 368 13.40 -16.82 10.23
N VAL A 369 14.49 -17.59 10.34
CA VAL A 369 15.11 -17.92 11.62
C VAL A 369 15.60 -16.68 12.36
N ALA A 370 16.20 -15.72 11.64
CA ALA A 370 16.70 -14.49 12.26
C ALA A 370 15.54 -13.60 12.75
N LEU A 371 14.40 -13.60 12.05
CA LEU A 371 13.21 -12.86 12.49
C LEU A 371 12.62 -13.48 13.75
N ILE A 372 12.47 -14.81 13.75
CA ILE A 372 11.97 -15.55 14.89
C ILE A 372 12.90 -15.33 16.10
N GLU A 373 14.22 -15.34 15.90
CA GLU A 373 15.19 -15.04 16.96
C GLU A 373 14.97 -13.64 17.54
N ASP A 374 14.87 -12.60 16.70
CA ASP A 374 14.62 -11.23 17.16
C ASP A 374 13.30 -11.15 17.97
N VAL A 375 12.22 -11.80 17.51
CA VAL A 375 10.93 -11.86 18.22
C VAL A 375 11.06 -12.56 19.57
N LEU A 376 11.73 -13.71 19.62
CA LEU A 376 11.91 -14.48 20.86
C LEU A 376 12.78 -13.72 21.87
N ARG A 377 13.84 -13.05 21.41
CA ARG A 377 14.72 -12.25 22.28
C ARG A 377 13.96 -11.09 22.91
N VAL A 378 13.16 -10.34 22.14
CA VAL A 378 12.33 -9.24 22.68
C VAL A 378 11.26 -9.76 23.64
N ALA A 379 10.61 -10.87 23.29
CA ALA A 379 9.66 -11.55 24.18
C ALA A 379 10.30 -12.04 25.49
N ALA A 380 11.56 -12.46 25.45
CA ALA A 380 12.33 -12.91 26.61
C ALA A 380 12.83 -11.76 27.50
N GLY A 381 12.81 -10.51 27.04
CA GLY A 381 13.26 -9.37 27.86
C GLY A 381 14.13 -8.37 27.12
N ALA A 382 14.74 -8.75 26.00
CA ALA A 382 15.67 -7.87 25.30
C ALA A 382 15.02 -6.57 24.83
N SER A 383 15.83 -5.51 24.83
CA SER A 383 15.59 -4.21 24.21
C SER A 383 16.17 -4.17 22.79
N GLY A 384 15.82 -3.15 22.02
CA GLY A 384 16.32 -2.99 20.66
C GLY A 384 17.82 -2.74 20.62
N VAL A 385 18.37 -2.10 21.66
CA VAL A 385 19.81 -1.93 21.84
C VAL A 385 20.52 -3.29 22.01
N GLU A 386 19.95 -4.20 22.80
CA GLU A 386 20.50 -5.55 23.00
C GLU A 386 20.37 -6.43 21.75
N LEU A 387 19.42 -6.14 20.85
CA LEU A 387 19.34 -6.72 19.50
C LEU A 387 20.36 -6.14 18.51
N GLY A 388 21.15 -5.14 18.92
CA GLY A 388 22.12 -4.45 18.07
C GLY A 388 21.54 -3.26 17.28
N GLY A 389 20.33 -2.79 17.64
CA GLY A 389 19.69 -1.64 17.03
C GLY A 389 19.17 -1.90 15.62
N ASP A 390 19.36 -0.92 14.73
CA ASP A 390 18.95 -1.03 13.34
C ASP A 390 19.80 -2.03 12.56
N LYS A 391 19.15 -2.78 11.68
CA LYS A 391 19.77 -3.68 10.71
C LYS A 391 19.22 -3.34 9.34
N ILE A 392 19.99 -2.59 8.55
CA ILE A 392 19.57 -2.01 7.27
C ILE A 392 20.51 -2.46 6.16
N TYR A 393 19.94 -3.01 5.08
CA TYR A 393 20.60 -3.41 3.84
C TYR A 393 20.11 -2.59 2.64
N SER A 394 18.88 -2.10 2.67
CA SER A 394 18.25 -1.31 1.62
C SER A 394 18.69 0.16 1.65
N ASP A 395 18.28 0.93 0.65
CA ASP A 395 18.50 2.37 0.60
C ASP A 395 17.45 3.18 1.39
N ILE A 396 16.67 2.56 2.31
CA ILE A 396 15.56 3.22 3.03
C ILE A 396 15.96 4.55 3.69
N MET A 397 17.14 4.63 4.29
CA MET A 397 17.63 5.88 4.90
C MET A 397 17.77 6.98 3.86
N LYS A 398 18.46 6.70 2.74
CA LYS A 398 18.61 7.65 1.62
C LYS A 398 17.26 8.00 0.99
N MET A 399 16.36 7.04 0.82
CA MET A 399 15.02 7.27 0.27
C MET A 399 14.22 8.21 1.19
N SER A 400 14.28 7.96 2.50
CA SER A 400 13.55 8.76 3.48
C SER A 400 14.11 10.19 3.61
N GLU A 401 15.43 10.39 3.52
CA GLU A 401 16.05 11.72 3.48
C GLU A 401 15.49 12.57 2.33
N LYS A 402 15.34 11.96 1.15
CA LYS A 402 14.80 12.66 -0.02
C LYS A 402 13.36 13.11 0.16
N ILE A 403 12.57 12.48 1.03
CA ILE A 403 11.16 12.80 1.24
C ILE A 403 11.02 13.98 2.21
N LYS A 404 10.52 15.12 1.72
CA LYS A 404 10.18 16.28 2.54
C LYS A 404 8.82 16.10 3.19
N VAL A 405 8.80 15.66 4.45
CA VAL A 405 7.62 15.70 5.33
C VAL A 405 7.95 16.58 6.53
N ARG A 406 7.00 17.38 7.01
CA ARG A 406 7.16 18.13 8.26
C ARG A 406 7.20 17.12 9.40
N LEU A 407 8.32 17.06 10.13
CA LEU A 407 8.46 16.22 11.32
C LEU A 407 8.17 17.02 12.58
#